data_AF-A0A2T5GHF9-F1
#
_entry.id   AF-A0A2T5GHF9-F1
#
_cell.length_a   1.000
_cell.length_b   1.000
_cell.length_c   1.000
_cell.angle_alpha   90.00
_cell.angle_beta   90.00
_cell.angle_gamma   90.00
#
_symmetry.space_group_name_H-M   'P 1'
#
loop_
_entity.id
_entity.type
_entity.pdbx_description
1 polymer ?
#
loop_
_entity_poly.entity_id
_entity_poly.type
_entity_poly.pdbx_seq_one_letter_code
_entity_poly.pdbx_strand_id
1 'polypeptide(L)'
;MSKFLLPIAIGFVALLPHAGKAQDASFYDCQNDRIPIAIASMPLDKALAKFTSVTRCPVSIDTDRIRGRSTRSMKTARIKGRLTPEQALVRMLRNTPLNGRMIHGGFSVSN
;
A
#
# COMPACT_ATOMS: atom_id res chain seq x y z
N MET A 1 37.21 28.51 -58.40
CA MET A 1 36.65 28.74 -57.06
C MET A 1 35.34 27.97 -56.94
N SER A 2 35.30 26.89 -56.19
CA SER A 2 34.04 26.19 -55.85
C SER A 2 34.14 25.74 -54.40
N LYS A 3 33.38 26.43 -53.55
CA LYS A 3 33.25 26.17 -52.12
C LYS A 3 32.13 25.16 -51.94
N PHE A 4 32.48 23.91 -51.64
CA PHE A 4 31.51 22.92 -51.15
C PHE A 4 31.71 22.77 -49.65
N LEU A 5 30.84 23.43 -48.88
CA LEU A 5 30.72 23.27 -47.44
C LEU A 5 29.78 22.10 -47.17
N LEU A 6 30.33 20.98 -46.72
CA LEU A 6 29.57 19.83 -46.18
C LEU A 6 29.16 20.13 -44.74
N PRO A 7 27.85 20.08 -44.37
CA PRO A 7 27.46 20.10 -42.98
C PRO A 7 27.57 18.69 -42.38
N ILE A 8 28.39 18.58 -41.33
CA ILE A 8 28.50 17.40 -40.46
C ILE A 8 27.19 17.28 -39.66
N ALA A 9 26.39 16.26 -39.96
CA ALA A 9 25.24 15.90 -39.14
C ALA A 9 25.69 15.02 -37.97
N ILE A 10 25.84 15.62 -36.78
CA ILE A 10 26.06 14.89 -35.52
C ILE A 10 24.70 14.38 -35.05
N GLY A 11 24.45 13.09 -35.29
CA GLY A 11 23.27 12.40 -34.78
C GLY A 11 23.41 12.12 -33.28
N PHE A 12 22.78 12.95 -32.44
CA PHE A 12 22.56 12.63 -31.03
C PHE A 12 21.48 11.54 -30.93
N VAL A 13 21.90 10.31 -30.63
CA VAL A 13 20.97 9.25 -30.21
C VAL A 13 20.46 9.64 -28.82
N ALA A 14 19.24 10.17 -28.76
CA ALA A 14 18.54 10.41 -27.52
C ALA A 14 18.25 9.06 -26.85
N LEU A 15 19.04 8.69 -25.83
CA LEU A 15 18.65 7.67 -24.88
C LEU A 15 17.42 8.18 -24.13
N LEU A 16 16.25 7.70 -24.53
CA LEU A 16 15.01 7.86 -23.77
C LEU A 16 15.27 7.31 -22.36
N PRO A 17 15.12 8.13 -21.30
CA PRO A 17 15.05 7.58 -19.97
C PRO A 17 13.80 6.71 -19.94
N HIS A 18 14.00 5.41 -19.78
CA HIS A 18 12.94 4.51 -19.38
C HIS A 18 12.57 4.97 -17.97
N ALA A 19 11.60 5.89 -17.90
CA ALA A 19 10.90 6.20 -16.68
C ALA A 19 10.23 4.88 -16.26
N GLY A 20 10.98 4.06 -15.52
CA GLY A 20 10.41 3.01 -14.70
C GLY A 20 9.28 3.69 -13.95
N LYS A 21 8.06 3.18 -14.13
CA LYS A 21 6.89 3.67 -13.42
C LYS A 21 7.15 3.43 -11.94
N ALA A 22 7.81 4.39 -11.29
CA ALA A 22 7.66 4.65 -9.88
C ALA A 22 6.15 4.74 -9.71
N GLN A 23 5.60 3.70 -9.09
CA GLN A 23 4.19 3.62 -8.75
C GLN A 23 3.86 4.95 -8.11
N ASP A 24 2.97 5.72 -8.76
CA ASP A 24 2.51 7.01 -8.29
C ASP A 24 2.35 6.92 -6.77
N ALA A 25 3.28 7.52 -6.04
CA ALA A 25 3.16 7.73 -4.61
C ALA A 25 2.15 8.85 -4.38
N SER A 26 1.00 8.75 -5.06
CA SER A 26 -0.22 9.37 -4.61
C SER A 26 -0.52 8.65 -3.30
N PHE A 27 0.06 9.20 -2.23
CA PHE A 27 -0.29 8.87 -0.86
C PHE A 27 -1.80 9.01 -0.81
N TYR A 28 -2.50 7.88 -0.92
CA TYR A 28 -3.94 7.87 -0.80
C TYR A 28 -4.22 8.45 0.57
N ASP A 29 -4.92 9.57 0.61
CA ASP A 29 -5.26 10.19 1.87
C ASP A 29 -6.20 9.22 2.57
N CYS A 30 -5.67 8.45 3.54
CA CYS A 30 -6.41 7.42 4.27
C CYS A 30 -7.51 8.01 5.17
N GLN A 31 -7.85 9.29 4.94
CA GLN A 31 -8.97 10.00 5.52
C GLN A 31 -10.22 9.16 5.32
N ASN A 32 -10.76 8.74 6.46
CA ASN A 32 -12.14 8.84 6.96
C ASN A 32 -13.37 8.75 6.04
N ASP A 33 -13.23 8.62 4.73
CA ASP A 33 -14.36 8.35 3.86
C ASP A 33 -14.85 6.93 4.09
N ARG A 34 -16.18 6.81 4.24
CA ARG A 34 -16.83 5.51 4.41
C ARG A 34 -16.96 4.84 3.05
N ILE A 35 -16.11 3.87 2.79
CA ILE A 35 -16.14 3.04 1.58
C ILE A 35 -16.82 1.69 1.85
N PRO A 36 -17.46 1.08 0.85
CA PRO A 36 -17.98 -0.28 0.98
C PRO A 36 -16.82 -1.28 1.09
N ILE A 37 -16.74 -1.99 2.22
CA ILE A 37 -15.70 -2.97 2.51
C ILE A 37 -16.35 -4.32 2.82
N ALA A 38 -15.78 -5.39 2.27
CA ALA A 38 -16.13 -6.76 2.60
C ALA A 38 -14.85 -7.62 2.62
N ILE A 39 -14.43 -8.04 3.81
CA ILE A 39 -13.24 -8.88 4.00
C ILE A 39 -13.66 -10.07 4.87
N ALA A 40 -13.46 -11.28 4.36
CA ALA A 40 -13.73 -12.52 5.09
C ALA A 40 -12.70 -12.74 6.21
N SER A 41 -13.03 -13.59 7.18
CA SER A 41 -12.04 -14.04 8.16
C SER A 41 -10.95 -14.84 7.44
N MET A 42 -9.69 -14.43 7.61
CA MET A 42 -8.54 -15.07 6.99
C MET A 42 -7.27 -14.84 7.83
N PRO A 43 -6.15 -15.53 7.54
CA PRO A 43 -4.87 -15.25 8.18
C PRO A 43 -4.48 -13.77 8.07
N LEU A 44 -3.84 -13.23 9.11
CA LEU A 44 -3.56 -11.80 9.25
C LEU A 44 -2.78 -11.22 8.06
N ASP A 45 -1.77 -11.93 7.57
CA ASP A 45 -0.98 -11.53 6.39
C ASP A 45 -1.87 -11.32 5.16
N LYS A 46 -2.76 -12.28 4.88
CA LYS A 46 -3.71 -12.20 3.77
C LYS A 46 -4.77 -11.11 4.01
N ALA A 47 -5.23 -10.97 5.25
CA ALA A 47 -6.22 -9.98 5.62
C ALA A 47 -5.70 -8.55 5.43
N LEU A 48 -4.46 -8.28 5.84
CA LEU A 48 -3.81 -6.98 5.68
C LEU A 48 -3.53 -6.68 4.20
N ALA A 49 -3.04 -7.65 3.43
CA ALA A 49 -2.89 -7.49 1.98
C ALA A 49 -4.25 -7.19 1.30
N LYS A 50 -5.31 -7.90 1.69
CA LYS A 50 -6.66 -7.67 1.17
C LYS A 50 -7.20 -6.31 1.60
N PHE A 51 -6.94 -5.89 2.84
CA PHE A 51 -7.28 -4.57 3.34
C PHE A 51 -6.64 -3.48 2.48
N THR A 52 -5.32 -3.52 2.30
CA THR A 52 -4.58 -2.56 1.46
C THR A 52 -5.12 -2.54 0.03
N SER A 53 -5.46 -3.70 -0.54
CA SER A 53 -6.05 -3.78 -1.88
C SER A 53 -7.43 -3.13 -1.98
N VAL A 54 -8.26 -3.22 -0.95
CA VAL A 54 -9.63 -2.68 -0.94
C VAL A 54 -9.65 -1.19 -0.59
N THR A 55 -8.87 -0.80 0.43
CA THR A 55 -8.85 0.58 0.96
C THR A 55 -7.84 1.47 0.26
N ARG A 56 -6.89 0.89 -0.49
CA ARG A 56 -5.71 1.56 -1.05
C ARG A 56 -4.81 2.20 0.01
N CYS A 57 -5.00 1.85 1.28
CA CYS A 57 -4.21 2.34 2.39
C CYS A 57 -3.12 1.35 2.76
N PRO A 58 -1.83 1.74 2.70
CA PRO A 58 -0.74 0.87 3.12
C PRO A 58 -0.84 0.56 4.61
N VAL A 59 -0.48 -0.66 4.97
CA VAL A 59 -0.42 -1.11 6.36
C VAL A 59 0.97 -1.66 6.66
N SER A 60 1.62 -1.07 7.66
CA SER A 60 2.89 -1.52 8.19
C SER A 60 2.65 -2.37 9.43
N ILE A 61 3.37 -3.49 9.53
CA ILE A 61 3.37 -4.34 10.71
C ILE A 61 4.64 -4.00 11.49
N ASP A 62 4.51 -3.57 12.75
CA ASP A 62 5.66 -3.36 13.62
C ASP A 62 6.19 -4.75 14.05
N THR A 63 7.14 -5.26 13.28
CA THR A 63 7.72 -6.60 13.44
C THR A 63 8.54 -6.73 14.72
N ASP A 64 9.08 -5.62 15.24
CA ASP A 64 9.83 -5.60 16.49
C ASP A 64 8.89 -5.79 17.69
N ARG A 65 7.66 -5.26 17.61
CA ARG A 65 6.60 -5.47 18.61
C ARG A 65 5.82 -6.78 18.46
N ILE A 66 5.94 -7.48 17.32
CA ILE A 66 5.25 -8.75 17.04
C ILE A 66 6.22 -9.97 17.13
N ARG A 67 7.40 -9.76 17.72
CA ARG A 67 8.41 -10.81 17.95
C ARG A 67 7.79 -12.09 18.53
N GLY A 68 7.90 -13.18 17.78
CA GLY A 68 7.56 -14.54 18.22
C GLY A 68 6.16 -15.05 17.86
N ARG A 69 5.28 -14.23 17.26
CA ARG A 69 3.97 -14.72 16.78
C ARG A 69 3.91 -14.77 15.26
N SER A 70 3.62 -15.96 14.72
CA SER A 70 3.37 -16.14 13.30
C SER A 70 2.08 -15.42 12.91
N THR A 71 2.18 -14.37 12.10
CA THR A 71 1.00 -13.68 11.53
C THR A 71 0.09 -14.65 10.76
N ARG A 72 0.62 -15.78 10.29
CA ARG A 72 -0.14 -16.84 9.62
C ARG A 72 -1.08 -17.62 10.55
N SER A 73 -0.82 -17.67 11.86
CA SER A 73 -1.69 -18.38 12.81
C SER A 73 -2.80 -17.50 13.38
N MET A 74 -2.70 -16.18 13.23
CA MET A 74 -3.73 -15.23 13.67
C MET A 74 -4.81 -15.09 12.60
N LYS A 75 -6.06 -15.37 12.98
CA LYS A 75 -7.23 -15.14 12.11
C LYS A 75 -7.89 -13.81 12.47
N THR A 76 -8.13 -12.99 11.45
CA THR A 76 -8.88 -11.74 11.61
C THR A 76 -10.39 -11.98 11.65
N ALA A 77 -11.12 -11.03 12.19
CA ALA A 77 -12.58 -11.04 12.16
C ALA A 77 -13.10 -10.67 10.76
N ARG A 78 -14.24 -11.25 10.39
CA ARG A 78 -14.97 -10.84 9.18
C ARG A 78 -15.48 -9.42 9.35
N ILE A 79 -15.28 -8.58 8.33
CA ILE A 79 -15.87 -7.24 8.26
C ILE A 79 -16.71 -7.09 7.00
N LYS A 80 -17.85 -6.41 7.13
CA LYS A 80 -18.75 -6.08 6.01
C LYS A 80 -19.49 -4.79 6.33
N GLY A 81 -19.59 -3.88 5.37
CA GLY A 81 -20.40 -2.66 5.48
C GLY A 81 -19.70 -1.43 4.91
N ARG A 82 -20.32 -0.25 5.08
CA ARG A 82 -19.69 1.03 4.78
C ARG A 82 -18.90 1.49 6.00
N LEU A 83 -17.58 1.41 5.93
CA LEU A 83 -16.67 1.69 7.04
C LEU A 83 -15.57 2.63 6.56
N THR A 84 -15.04 3.44 7.47
CA THR A 84 -13.75 4.09 7.21
C THR A 84 -12.64 3.02 7.23
N PRO A 85 -11.50 3.24 6.54
CA PRO A 85 -10.38 2.32 6.61
C PRO A 85 -9.93 2.03 8.05
N GLU A 86 -9.92 3.04 8.93
CA GLU A 86 -9.61 2.86 10.35
C GLU A 86 -10.61 1.94 11.07
N GLN A 87 -11.92 2.20 10.93
CA GLN A 87 -12.96 1.37 11.52
C GLN A 87 -12.90 -0.07 11.01
N ALA A 88 -12.62 -0.25 9.72
CA ALA A 88 -12.42 -1.54 9.13
C ALA A 88 -11.22 -2.27 9.74
N LEU A 89 -10.08 -1.59 9.89
CA LEU A 89 -8.87 -2.17 10.48
C LEU A 89 -9.10 -2.60 11.93
N VAL A 90 -9.64 -1.71 12.76
CA VAL A 90 -9.92 -2.00 14.18
C VAL A 90 -10.89 -3.17 14.31
N ARG A 91 -11.97 -3.20 13.52
CA ARG A 91 -12.94 -4.31 13.54
C ARG A 91 -12.33 -5.62 13.05
N MET A 92 -11.47 -5.57 12.02
CA MET A 92 -10.79 -6.75 11.47
C MET A 92 -9.81 -7.35 12.49
N LEU A 93 -9.13 -6.52 13.29
CA LEU A 93 -8.16 -6.96 14.30
C LEU A 93 -8.78 -7.39 15.63
N ARG A 94 -10.10 -7.22 15.83
CA ARG A 94 -10.80 -7.46 17.11
C ARG A 94 -10.58 -8.84 17.76
N ASN A 95 -10.28 -9.86 16.96
CA ASN A 95 -10.01 -11.24 17.44
C ASN A 95 -8.50 -11.55 17.59
N THR A 96 -7.67 -10.55 17.42
CA THR A 96 -6.22 -10.62 17.54
C THR A 96 -5.80 -9.75 18.74
N PRO A 97 -4.62 -9.98 19.34
CA PRO A 97 -4.11 -9.09 20.38
C PRO A 97 -3.61 -7.75 19.80
N LEU A 98 -3.72 -7.55 18.49
CA LEU A 98 -3.13 -6.43 17.78
C LEU A 98 -4.10 -5.25 17.71
N ASN A 99 -3.52 -4.07 17.75
CA ASN A 99 -4.16 -2.78 17.64
C ASN A 99 -3.69 -2.10 16.35
N GLY A 100 -4.65 -1.53 15.61
CA GLY A 100 -4.37 -0.68 14.45
C GLY A 100 -4.33 0.78 14.87
N ARG A 101 -3.35 1.54 14.39
CA ARG A 101 -3.26 3.00 14.57
C ARG A 101 -2.98 3.67 13.24
N MET A 102 -3.54 4.84 13.03
CA MET A 102 -3.21 5.66 11.88
C MET A 102 -1.78 6.22 12.03
N ILE A 103 -1.02 6.20 10.94
CA ILE A 103 0.30 6.83 10.81
C ILE A 103 0.30 7.72 9.56
N HIS A 104 1.35 8.52 9.36
CA HIS A 104 1.47 9.34 8.15
C HIS A 104 1.38 8.46 6.88
N GLY A 105 0.32 8.66 6.10
CA GLY A 105 0.09 7.97 4.84
C GLY A 105 -0.48 6.55 4.94
N GLY A 106 -0.92 6.06 6.12
CA GLY A 106 -1.47 4.72 6.23
C GLY A 106 -1.78 4.26 7.66
N PHE A 107 -1.60 2.97 7.92
CA PHE A 107 -1.83 2.36 9.23
C PHE A 107 -0.61 1.57 9.72
N SER A 108 -0.42 1.55 11.03
CA SER A 108 0.49 0.65 11.72
C SER A 108 -0.30 -0.36 12.55
N VAL A 109 0.16 -1.61 12.57
CA VAL A 109 -0.38 -2.67 13.41
C VAL A 109 0.68 -3.10 14.41
N SER A 110 0.35 -3.02 15.69
CA SER A 110 1.22 -3.38 16.82
C SER A 110 0.43 -4.12 17.90
N ASN A 111 1.11 -4.81 18.81
CA ASN A 111 0.50 -5.34 20.04
C ASN A 111 0.24 -4.21 21.04
#